data_AF-A0A9P3N6M7-F1
#
_entry.id   AF-A0A9P3N6M7-F1
#
_cell.length_a   1.000
_cell.length_b   1.000
_cell.length_c   1.000
_cell.angle_alpha   90.00
_cell.angle_beta   90.00
_cell.angle_gamma   90.00
#
_symmetry.space_group_name_H-M   'P 1'
#
loop_
_entity.id
_entity.type
_entity.pdbx_description
1 polymer ?
#
loop_
_entity_poly.entity_id
_entity_poly.type
_entity_poly.pdbx_seq_one_letter_code
_entity_poly.pdbx_strand_id
1 'polypeptide(L)'
;MTASLASSFLAAPHPRAFRSHITGGVMLPTWTAPSGRIISCNVAHPSRTSVFAHVAGASSGPPACRDSANTTFPSQGSSPEQQHLASVSQAPLPASLVTPAKSLANSSSSSIAASSLLAGTLGSAAYLALRNALSPSAIRPMIPLGPPSGIVPRATSAAPAALAAMAATFPRAMQEEAFLRAVAAELSKLGFKRTNSIALVNTCRDEVCRPIVSLIDRQFGLSFNLSGLGGLVNCGTTGFKAAMSHSPEFHEPDGSVRERYIFFAFPHVSIGESGEVGSLLRRGRGRPSSACGALIAIQSDLNEGKGSKEDPFDEEYVLLKRKVSSKVTNGGPPLSLVQVTRAALATINEDLEKLISLTVDPATADYAVVTGVQIHSGNQIPGEPFRIERTCDYISPDLMYAVVRGQRYNLKLQANKSRLAAESLAASI
;
A
#
# COMPACT_ATOMS: atom_id res chain seq x y z
N MET A 1 42.81 54.54 18.46
CA MET A 1 44.01 54.11 17.69
C MET A 1 43.55 53.03 16.72
N THR A 2 43.98 53.11 15.46
CA THR A 2 43.35 52.41 14.32
C THR A 2 44.39 51.86 13.34
N ALA A 3 44.32 50.57 13.03
CA ALA A 3 44.84 49.88 11.84
C ALA A 3 44.31 48.42 11.93
N SER A 4 43.63 47.78 10.96
CA SER A 4 43.57 47.92 9.49
C SER A 4 44.88 47.59 8.77
N LEU A 5 44.94 46.36 8.24
CA LEU A 5 45.72 46.02 7.05
C LEU A 5 44.88 45.09 6.16
N ALA A 6 44.70 45.50 4.91
CA ALA A 6 44.11 44.73 3.82
C ALA A 6 45.19 44.46 2.76
N SER A 7 44.87 43.60 1.79
CA SER A 7 45.57 43.27 0.51
C SER A 7 45.81 41.76 0.37
N SER A 8 45.68 41.12 -0.80
CA SER A 8 45.15 41.58 -2.10
C SER A 8 44.76 40.40 -2.99
N PHE A 9 44.01 40.68 -4.06
CA PHE A 9 43.66 39.78 -5.15
C PHE A 9 44.88 39.14 -5.84
N LEU A 10 44.71 37.92 -6.36
CA LEU A 10 45.25 37.50 -7.67
C LEU A 10 44.39 36.34 -8.22
N ALA A 11 44.03 36.39 -9.50
CA ALA A 11 43.16 35.41 -10.16
C ALA A 11 43.77 34.94 -11.49
N ALA A 12 43.75 33.62 -11.76
CA ALA A 12 43.98 32.97 -13.06
C ALA A 12 44.07 31.43 -12.88
N PRO A 13 43.93 30.59 -13.94
CA PRO A 13 43.15 30.77 -15.17
C PRO A 13 42.29 29.54 -15.55
N HIS A 14 41.38 29.72 -16.53
CA HIS A 14 40.73 28.60 -17.23
C HIS A 14 41.72 27.76 -18.07
N PRO A 15 41.58 26.42 -18.13
CA PRO A 15 42.10 25.63 -19.24
C PRO A 15 41.14 25.65 -20.44
N ARG A 16 41.70 25.83 -21.65
CA ARG A 16 40.95 25.84 -22.92
C ARG A 16 40.61 24.43 -23.41
N ALA A 17 39.60 24.35 -24.26
CA ALA A 17 39.18 23.13 -24.95
C ALA A 17 40.31 22.50 -25.78
N PHE A 18 40.45 21.18 -25.69
CA PHE A 18 41.24 20.37 -26.63
C PHE A 18 40.29 19.65 -27.59
N ARG A 19 40.33 20.02 -28.88
CA ARG A 19 39.81 19.14 -29.95
C ARG A 19 40.84 18.04 -30.18
N SER A 20 40.41 16.78 -30.15
CA SER A 20 41.15 15.68 -30.78
C SER A 20 40.24 15.01 -31.80
N HIS A 21 40.71 14.92 -33.04
CA HIS A 21 40.15 14.01 -34.03
C HIS A 21 40.74 12.63 -33.77
N ILE A 22 39.89 11.65 -33.46
CA ILE A 22 40.25 10.23 -33.58
C ILE A 22 39.16 9.55 -34.40
N THR A 23 39.53 9.22 -35.64
CA THR A 23 38.78 8.30 -36.49
C THR A 23 38.96 6.88 -35.96
N GLY A 24 37.95 6.34 -35.27
CA GLY A 24 37.89 4.94 -34.86
C GLY A 24 36.56 4.34 -35.28
N GLY A 25 36.57 3.50 -36.32
CA GLY A 25 35.37 2.81 -36.79
C GLY A 25 34.96 1.72 -35.80
N VAL A 26 33.70 1.74 -35.35
CA VAL A 26 33.11 0.66 -34.54
C VAL A 26 32.23 -0.18 -35.45
N MET A 27 32.53 -1.47 -35.54
CA MET A 27 31.70 -2.45 -36.25
C MET A 27 30.32 -2.56 -35.59
N LEU A 28 29.26 -2.45 -36.38
CA LEU A 28 27.91 -2.86 -36.00
C LEU A 28 27.82 -4.40 -36.05
N PRO A 29 27.32 -5.09 -35.00
CA PRO A 29 27.01 -6.51 -35.09
C PRO A 29 25.71 -6.70 -35.90
N THR A 30 25.84 -7.25 -37.11
CA THR A 30 24.71 -7.67 -37.94
C THR A 30 24.04 -8.92 -37.34
N TRP A 31 22.83 -8.74 -36.79
CA TRP A 31 22.00 -9.88 -36.38
C TRP A 31 21.36 -10.55 -37.60
N THR A 32 21.91 -11.70 -38.00
CA THR A 32 21.29 -12.61 -38.98
C THR A 32 20.17 -13.40 -38.32
N ALA A 33 18.92 -13.19 -38.73
CA ALA A 33 17.79 -13.99 -38.29
C ALA A 33 17.83 -15.41 -38.93
N PRO A 34 17.64 -16.50 -38.16
CA PRO A 34 17.57 -17.84 -38.72
C PRO A 34 16.22 -18.07 -39.43
N SER A 35 16.30 -18.58 -40.67
CA SER A 35 15.16 -18.92 -41.51
C SER A 35 14.34 -20.09 -40.94
N GLY A 36 13.18 -19.79 -40.34
CA GLY A 36 12.19 -20.79 -39.92
C GLY A 36 11.12 -21.00 -41.00
N ARG A 37 10.87 -22.26 -41.38
CA ARG A 37 9.91 -22.64 -42.44
C ARG A 37 8.47 -22.27 -42.07
N ILE A 38 7.76 -21.60 -42.98
CA ILE A 38 6.29 -21.52 -42.95
C ILE A 38 5.75 -22.88 -43.42
N ILE A 39 5.08 -23.62 -42.54
CA ILE A 39 4.25 -24.76 -42.92
C ILE A 39 2.84 -24.23 -43.18
N SER A 40 2.42 -24.28 -44.44
CA SER A 40 1.04 -24.01 -44.84
C SER A 40 0.15 -25.20 -44.49
N CYS A 41 -0.94 -24.95 -43.78
CA CYS A 41 -2.04 -25.90 -43.61
C CYS A 41 -3.35 -25.23 -44.06
N ASN A 42 -3.71 -25.45 -45.33
CA ASN A 42 -5.08 -25.25 -45.80
C ASN A 42 -6.02 -26.27 -45.14
N VAL A 43 -7.08 -25.82 -44.46
CA VAL A 43 -8.31 -26.61 -44.29
C VAL A 43 -9.51 -25.70 -44.53
N ALA A 44 -10.52 -26.22 -45.22
CA ALA A 44 -11.57 -25.44 -45.87
C ALA A 44 -12.71 -24.99 -44.94
N HIS A 45 -13.35 -23.88 -45.33
CA HIS A 45 -14.73 -23.56 -44.96
C HIS A 45 -15.72 -24.54 -45.63
N PRO A 46 -16.83 -24.85 -44.95
CA PRO A 46 -18.14 -24.90 -45.56
C PRO A 46 -18.94 -23.62 -45.26
N SER A 47 -19.96 -23.36 -46.09
CA SER A 47 -20.68 -22.10 -46.22
C SER A 47 -22.17 -22.20 -45.85
N ARG A 48 -22.87 -21.04 -45.89
CA ARG A 48 -24.33 -20.80 -45.82
C ARG A 48 -24.88 -20.60 -44.38
N THR A 49 -25.84 -19.69 -44.12
CA THR A 49 -26.62 -18.82 -45.02
C THR A 49 -27.03 -17.47 -44.40
N SER A 50 -27.19 -16.48 -45.29
CA SER A 50 -27.68 -15.10 -45.15
C SER A 50 -28.91 -14.78 -44.28
N VAL A 51 -28.97 -13.53 -43.79
CA VAL A 51 -30.12 -12.60 -44.00
C VAL A 51 -29.58 -11.20 -44.38
N PHE A 52 -30.31 -10.47 -45.23
CA PHE A 52 -29.96 -9.17 -45.84
C PHE A 52 -30.36 -7.93 -45.00
N ALA A 53 -29.58 -6.84 -45.10
CA ALA A 53 -29.98 -5.48 -45.54
C ALA A 53 -28.75 -4.53 -45.43
N HIS A 54 -28.20 -3.93 -46.51
CA HIS A 54 -28.65 -2.73 -47.25
C HIS A 54 -28.72 -1.44 -46.38
N VAL A 55 -28.12 -0.27 -46.72
CA VAL A 55 -27.42 0.25 -47.93
C VAL A 55 -26.25 1.21 -47.53
N ALA A 56 -25.36 1.46 -48.50
CA ALA A 56 -24.28 2.47 -48.61
C ALA A 56 -24.53 3.89 -48.02
N GLY A 57 -23.52 4.76 -47.83
CA GLY A 57 -22.09 4.59 -48.11
C GLY A 57 -21.23 5.84 -47.86
N ALA A 58 -19.98 5.74 -48.30
CA ALA A 58 -19.00 6.75 -48.76
C ALA A 58 -19.43 8.25 -48.81
N SER A 59 -18.55 9.25 -48.62
CA SER A 59 -17.10 9.27 -48.88
C SER A 59 -16.32 10.43 -48.20
N SER A 60 -14.99 10.32 -48.22
CA SER A 60 -13.98 11.38 -48.49
C SER A 60 -13.94 12.71 -47.70
N GLY A 61 -12.76 12.99 -47.12
CA GLY A 61 -12.09 14.30 -47.28
C GLY A 61 -11.93 15.17 -46.01
N PRO A 62 -10.71 15.62 -45.67
CA PRO A 62 -10.44 16.56 -44.57
C PRO A 62 -10.43 18.03 -45.06
N PRO A 63 -10.32 18.99 -44.13
CA PRO A 63 -9.40 20.11 -44.38
C PRO A 63 -8.50 20.46 -43.17
N ALA A 64 -7.55 21.37 -43.43
CA ALA A 64 -6.39 21.68 -42.58
C ALA A 64 -6.52 23.04 -41.82
N CYS A 65 -5.45 23.38 -41.09
CA CYS A 65 -5.27 24.60 -40.31
C CYS A 65 -5.46 25.92 -41.10
N ARG A 66 -5.84 26.99 -40.38
CA ARG A 66 -5.15 28.29 -40.48
C ARG A 66 -5.43 29.24 -39.31
N ASP A 67 -4.49 30.18 -39.15
CA ASP A 67 -4.37 31.16 -38.07
C ASP A 67 -5.30 32.37 -38.23
N SER A 68 -5.48 33.15 -37.14
CA SER A 68 -5.04 34.57 -37.05
C SER A 68 -5.91 35.43 -36.11
N ALA A 69 -5.24 36.15 -35.19
CA ALA A 69 -5.49 37.56 -34.80
C ALA A 69 -6.88 38.01 -34.25
N ASN A 70 -7.05 39.16 -33.60
CA ASN A 70 -6.22 40.01 -32.71
C ASN A 70 -7.08 41.23 -32.32
N THR A 71 -7.32 41.50 -31.03
CA THR A 71 -7.85 42.80 -30.58
C THR A 71 -7.32 43.20 -29.19
N THR A 72 -7.00 44.48 -29.05
CA THR A 72 -6.16 45.09 -28.01
C THR A 72 -6.90 46.11 -27.14
N PHE A 73 -6.66 46.09 -25.80
CA PHE A 73 -6.53 47.23 -24.84
C PHE A 73 -7.58 48.38 -24.82
N PRO A 74 -7.57 49.37 -23.88
CA PRO A 74 -6.78 49.62 -22.64
C PRO A 74 -7.64 49.52 -21.34
N SER A 75 -7.22 49.62 -20.06
CA SER A 75 -6.06 50.08 -19.25
C SER A 75 -6.28 51.39 -18.43
N GLN A 76 -5.82 51.39 -17.15
CA GLN A 76 -5.78 52.48 -16.12
C GLN A 76 -7.13 52.80 -15.41
N GLY A 77 -7.28 53.07 -14.10
CA GLY A 77 -6.43 53.03 -12.88
C GLY A 77 -7.34 52.71 -11.66
N SER A 78 -7.09 53.00 -10.36
CA SER A 78 -5.94 53.58 -9.61
C SER A 78 -6.04 53.18 -8.10
N SER A 79 -5.21 53.77 -7.22
CA SER A 79 -5.23 53.65 -5.72
C SER A 79 -5.79 54.94 -5.06
N PRO A 80 -5.80 55.17 -3.70
CA PRO A 80 -5.37 54.32 -2.55
C PRO A 80 -6.26 54.32 -1.27
N GLU A 81 -5.81 53.54 -0.27
CA GLU A 81 -5.80 53.78 1.21
C GLU A 81 -7.03 53.84 2.16
N GLN A 82 -6.73 53.34 3.38
CA GLN A 82 -7.21 53.69 4.74
C GLN A 82 -8.49 53.08 5.41
N GLN A 83 -8.20 52.18 6.36
CA GLN A 83 -8.63 52.12 7.78
C GLN A 83 -10.11 52.36 8.19
N HIS A 84 -10.67 51.40 8.95
CA HIS A 84 -11.25 51.70 10.27
C HIS A 84 -11.33 50.49 11.22
N LEU A 85 -11.12 50.73 12.51
CA LEU A 85 -11.35 49.80 13.63
C LEU A 85 -12.81 49.86 14.11
N ALA A 86 -13.38 48.73 14.55
CA ALA A 86 -14.39 48.68 15.63
C ALA A 86 -14.55 47.25 16.20
N SER A 87 -14.89 47.15 17.48
CA SER A 87 -14.93 45.94 18.30
C SER A 87 -16.35 45.56 18.76
N VAL A 88 -16.60 44.25 18.94
CA VAL A 88 -17.71 43.69 19.75
C VAL A 88 -17.18 42.39 20.38
N SER A 89 -16.71 42.37 21.63
CA SER A 89 -17.44 42.36 22.91
C SER A 89 -18.22 41.07 23.21
N GLN A 90 -17.86 40.41 24.33
CA GLN A 90 -18.47 39.19 24.86
C GLN A 90 -19.60 39.51 25.86
N ALA A 91 -20.58 38.60 26.00
CA ALA A 91 -21.50 38.54 27.15
C ALA A 91 -22.05 37.08 27.31
N PRO A 92 -22.53 36.67 28.51
CA PRO A 92 -22.24 35.30 28.99
C PRO A 92 -23.46 34.38 29.27
N LEU A 93 -23.14 33.13 29.59
CA LEU A 93 -24.03 32.10 30.18
C LEU A 93 -24.47 32.44 31.62
N PRO A 94 -25.64 31.96 32.06
CA PRO A 94 -25.95 31.75 33.47
C PRO A 94 -25.80 30.27 33.88
N ALA A 95 -25.48 30.03 35.15
CA ALA A 95 -25.43 28.70 35.78
C ALA A 95 -26.05 28.73 37.18
N SER A 96 -26.84 27.71 37.55
CA SER A 96 -27.29 27.32 38.91
C SER A 96 -28.54 26.42 38.82
N LEU A 97 -28.88 25.50 39.75
CA LEU A 97 -28.17 24.77 40.83
C LEU A 97 -29.15 23.69 41.37
N VAL A 98 -28.70 22.83 42.30
CA VAL A 98 -29.50 22.00 43.25
C VAL A 98 -30.10 20.64 42.77
N THR A 99 -29.60 19.57 43.41
CA THR A 99 -30.22 18.24 43.66
C THR A 99 -30.67 18.16 45.15
N PRO A 100 -31.38 17.14 45.72
CA PRO A 100 -31.59 15.76 45.23
C PRO A 100 -32.93 15.02 45.60
N ALA A 101 -33.02 13.75 45.16
CA ALA A 101 -33.55 12.56 45.90
C ALA A 101 -35.04 12.10 45.85
N LYS A 102 -35.16 10.76 45.90
CA LYS A 102 -36.28 9.86 46.29
C LYS A 102 -37.44 9.52 45.31
N SER A 103 -37.36 8.30 44.77
CA SER A 103 -38.30 7.18 45.00
C SER A 103 -39.83 7.43 44.94
N LEU A 104 -40.51 6.79 43.97
CA LEU A 104 -41.57 5.79 44.24
C LEU A 104 -41.99 5.02 42.96
N ALA A 105 -42.79 3.96 43.13
CA ALA A 105 -43.12 2.96 42.12
C ALA A 105 -44.56 3.09 41.56
N ASN A 106 -44.87 2.23 40.56
CA ASN A 106 -46.18 2.00 39.92
C ASN A 106 -46.70 3.17 39.06
N SER A 107 -47.34 2.98 37.91
CA SER A 107 -48.33 1.96 37.52
C SER A 107 -48.63 2.00 36.00
N SER A 108 -49.39 1.02 35.50
CA SER A 108 -50.23 1.05 34.27
C SER A 108 -49.59 1.54 32.94
N SER A 109 -49.22 0.66 32.00
CA SER A 109 -50.11 -0.09 31.08
C SER A 109 -50.84 0.74 30.01
N SER A 110 -50.44 0.61 28.73
CA SER A 110 -51.24 0.01 27.64
C SER A 110 -50.95 0.58 26.24
N SER A 111 -50.86 -0.34 25.25
CA SER A 111 -50.80 -0.11 23.79
C SER A 111 -49.55 0.63 23.26
N ILE A 112 -49.03 0.37 22.05
CA ILE A 112 -49.60 -0.31 20.87
C ILE A 112 -48.70 -1.48 20.42
N ALA A 113 -49.31 -2.51 19.83
CA ALA A 113 -48.66 -3.75 19.43
C ALA A 113 -48.15 -3.78 17.98
N ALA A 114 -47.32 -4.80 17.73
CA ALA A 114 -47.31 -5.66 16.54
C ALA A 114 -46.43 -5.27 15.33
N SER A 115 -45.28 -5.96 15.22
CA SER A 115 -44.63 -6.35 13.95
C SER A 115 -43.65 -7.49 14.17
N SER A 116 -44.16 -8.69 14.47
CA SER A 116 -43.36 -9.94 14.58
C SER A 116 -44.27 -11.17 14.55
N LEU A 117 -44.81 -11.53 13.38
CA LEU A 117 -45.40 -12.86 13.09
C LEU A 117 -45.79 -12.97 11.60
N LEU A 118 -44.83 -13.34 10.74
CA LEU A 118 -45.09 -13.86 9.39
C LEU A 118 -43.87 -14.62 8.83
N ALA A 119 -43.29 -15.47 9.67
CA ALA A 119 -42.34 -16.50 9.25
C ALA A 119 -43.07 -17.86 9.23
N GLY A 120 -43.76 -18.15 8.14
CA GLY A 120 -44.56 -19.36 8.00
C GLY A 120 -45.13 -19.54 6.60
N THR A 121 -44.84 -20.70 6.00
CA THR A 121 -45.47 -21.25 4.78
C THR A 121 -45.44 -20.38 3.52
N LEU A 122 -44.36 -20.50 2.74
CA LEU A 122 -44.35 -20.73 1.28
C LEU A 122 -42.88 -20.84 0.81
N GLY A 123 -42.41 -22.04 0.47
CA GLY A 123 -41.01 -22.22 0.04
C GLY A 123 -40.57 -23.64 -0.34
N SER A 124 -40.98 -24.68 0.39
CA SER A 124 -40.51 -26.06 0.12
C SER A 124 -41.04 -26.65 -1.19
N ALA A 125 -42.26 -26.30 -1.62
CA ALA A 125 -42.85 -26.87 -2.84
C ALA A 125 -42.15 -26.40 -4.12
N ALA A 126 -41.83 -25.10 -4.21
CA ALA A 126 -41.12 -24.54 -5.36
C ALA A 126 -39.68 -25.09 -5.47
N TYR A 127 -39.01 -25.28 -4.33
CA TYR A 127 -37.66 -25.85 -4.28
C TYR A 127 -37.63 -27.34 -4.71
N LEU A 128 -38.64 -28.14 -4.31
CA LEU A 128 -38.78 -29.52 -4.79
C LEU A 128 -39.11 -29.61 -6.29
N ALA A 129 -39.97 -28.73 -6.80
CA ALA A 129 -40.33 -28.70 -8.22
C ALA A 129 -39.11 -28.40 -9.11
N LEU A 130 -38.27 -27.42 -8.71
CA LEU A 130 -37.06 -27.07 -9.45
C LEU A 130 -36.03 -28.22 -9.47
N ARG A 131 -35.92 -28.97 -8.37
CA ARG A 131 -34.97 -30.08 -8.23
C ARG A 131 -35.31 -31.28 -9.12
N ASN A 132 -36.60 -31.52 -9.40
CA ASN A 132 -37.06 -32.64 -10.21
C ASN A 132 -37.12 -32.34 -11.73
N ALA A 133 -36.93 -31.08 -12.14
CA ALA A 133 -36.99 -30.66 -13.56
C ALA A 133 -35.66 -30.86 -14.32
N LEU A 134 -34.57 -31.25 -13.65
CA LEU A 134 -33.24 -31.41 -14.25
C LEU A 134 -32.95 -32.88 -14.56
N SER A 135 -33.09 -33.24 -15.84
CA SER A 135 -32.71 -34.58 -16.36
C SER A 135 -31.20 -34.84 -16.20
N PRO A 136 -30.76 -36.01 -15.71
CA PRO A 136 -29.33 -36.28 -15.48
C PRO A 136 -28.45 -36.42 -16.73
N SER A 137 -29.03 -36.45 -17.94
CA SER A 137 -28.40 -37.05 -19.13
C SER A 137 -27.51 -36.12 -19.97
N ALA A 138 -26.89 -35.08 -19.38
CA ALA A 138 -26.07 -34.11 -20.12
C ALA A 138 -24.77 -33.66 -19.43
N ILE A 139 -24.35 -34.31 -18.33
CA ILE A 139 -23.03 -34.03 -17.73
C ILE A 139 -21.98 -34.91 -18.42
N ARG A 140 -21.23 -34.33 -19.36
CA ARG A 140 -19.98 -34.95 -19.84
C ARG A 140 -19.06 -35.19 -18.64
N PRO A 141 -18.46 -36.39 -18.48
CA PRO A 141 -17.47 -36.59 -17.42
C PRO A 141 -16.31 -35.63 -17.65
N MET A 142 -16.07 -34.73 -16.70
CA MET A 142 -14.79 -34.03 -16.65
C MET A 142 -13.72 -35.10 -16.43
N ILE A 143 -12.85 -35.27 -17.42
CA ILE A 143 -11.61 -36.03 -17.24
C ILE A 143 -10.91 -35.41 -16.03
N PRO A 144 -10.64 -36.16 -14.95
CA PRO A 144 -9.91 -35.62 -13.84
C PRO A 144 -8.54 -35.19 -14.37
N LEU A 145 -8.25 -33.89 -14.29
CA LEU A 145 -6.88 -33.41 -14.45
C LEU A 145 -6.06 -34.12 -13.39
N GLY A 146 -5.19 -35.04 -13.81
CA GLY A 146 -4.24 -35.67 -12.92
C GLY A 146 -3.39 -34.61 -12.22
N PRO A 147 -2.80 -34.94 -11.06
CA PRO A 147 -1.87 -34.01 -10.40
C PRO A 147 -0.81 -33.58 -11.43
N PRO A 148 -0.48 -32.27 -11.52
CA PRO A 148 0.51 -31.80 -12.48
C PRO A 148 1.82 -32.56 -12.26
N SER A 149 2.24 -33.29 -13.29
CA SER A 149 3.47 -34.08 -13.24
C SER A 149 4.66 -33.12 -13.27
N GLY A 150 5.42 -33.12 -12.17
CA GLY A 150 6.48 -32.14 -11.93
C GLY A 150 6.11 -31.22 -10.77
N ILE A 151 6.36 -31.67 -9.54
CA ILE A 151 6.51 -30.76 -8.41
C ILE A 151 7.84 -30.02 -8.63
N VAL A 152 7.79 -28.89 -9.32
CA VAL A 152 8.92 -27.95 -9.35
C VAL A 152 9.18 -27.55 -7.90
N PRO A 153 10.44 -27.61 -7.40
CA PRO A 153 10.74 -27.20 -6.03
C PRO A 153 10.28 -25.77 -5.79
N ARG A 154 9.29 -25.60 -4.90
CA ARG A 154 8.76 -24.29 -4.54
C ARG A 154 9.90 -23.41 -4.02
N ALA A 155 10.14 -22.28 -4.67
CA ALA A 155 11.10 -21.30 -4.19
C ALA A 155 10.79 -20.90 -2.74
N THR A 156 11.76 -21.10 -1.85
CA THR A 156 11.67 -20.76 -0.42
C THR A 156 12.31 -19.41 -0.08
N SER A 157 12.93 -18.75 -1.06
CA SER A 157 13.62 -17.46 -0.92
C SER A 157 13.61 -16.72 -2.26
N ALA A 158 13.83 -15.40 -2.21
CA ALA A 158 14.09 -14.60 -3.41
C ALA A 158 15.38 -15.06 -4.12
N ALA A 159 15.52 -14.73 -5.40
CA ALA A 159 16.72 -15.04 -6.18
C ALA A 159 17.99 -14.30 -5.66
N PRO A 160 19.21 -14.78 -5.95
CA PRO A 160 20.45 -14.20 -5.40
C PRO A 160 20.63 -12.70 -5.62
N ALA A 161 20.33 -12.20 -6.83
CA ALA A 161 20.45 -10.78 -7.16
C ALA A 161 19.42 -9.93 -6.38
N ALA A 162 18.19 -10.42 -6.24
CA ALA A 162 17.17 -9.81 -5.39
C ALA A 162 17.59 -9.77 -3.92
N LEU A 163 18.16 -10.87 -3.39
CA LEU A 163 18.69 -10.94 -2.02
C LEU A 163 19.86 -9.98 -1.81
N ALA A 164 20.78 -9.86 -2.77
CA ALA A 164 21.90 -8.94 -2.70
C ALA A 164 21.44 -7.47 -2.71
N ALA A 165 20.51 -7.11 -3.61
CA ALA A 165 19.91 -5.79 -3.66
C ALA A 165 19.12 -5.47 -2.37
N MET A 166 18.41 -6.45 -1.82
CA MET A 166 17.70 -6.34 -0.55
C MET A 166 18.66 -6.16 0.63
N ALA A 167 19.76 -6.90 0.70
CA ALA A 167 20.76 -6.76 1.75
C ALA A 167 21.43 -5.37 1.73
N ALA A 168 21.68 -4.81 0.54
CA ALA A 168 22.24 -3.47 0.37
C ALA A 168 21.25 -2.35 0.73
N THR A 169 19.96 -2.50 0.40
CA THR A 169 18.94 -1.44 0.58
C THR A 169 18.16 -1.56 1.89
N PHE A 170 18.03 -2.77 2.43
CA PHE A 170 17.25 -3.14 3.60
C PHE A 170 18.00 -4.18 4.46
N PRO A 171 19.14 -3.82 5.09
CA PRO A 171 20.02 -4.75 5.82
C PRO A 171 19.42 -5.37 7.10
N ARG A 172 18.17 -5.00 7.45
CA ARG A 172 17.37 -5.57 8.54
C ARG A 172 16.26 -6.51 8.03
N ALA A 173 16.16 -6.77 6.72
CA ALA A 173 15.11 -7.59 6.16
C ALA A 173 15.09 -9.02 6.73
N MET A 174 13.89 -9.55 6.92
CA MET A 174 13.61 -10.89 7.43
C MET A 174 12.40 -11.43 6.65
N GLN A 175 12.38 -12.71 6.30
CA GLN A 175 11.18 -13.32 5.71
C GLN A 175 9.96 -13.09 6.60
N GLU A 176 8.79 -12.81 6.01
CA GLU A 176 7.57 -12.45 6.74
C GLU A 176 7.23 -13.43 7.88
N GLU A 177 7.33 -14.74 7.64
CA GLU A 177 7.06 -15.78 8.64
C GLU A 177 8.10 -15.84 9.77
N ALA A 178 9.35 -15.47 9.49
CA ALA A 178 10.40 -15.39 10.51
C ALA A 178 10.27 -14.12 11.34
N PHE A 179 9.95 -13.00 10.68
CA PHE A 179 9.64 -11.72 11.30
C PHE A 179 8.45 -11.84 12.27
N LEU A 180 7.29 -12.31 11.80
CA LEU A 180 6.09 -12.35 12.63
C LEU A 180 6.24 -13.33 13.80
N ARG A 181 6.91 -14.48 13.63
CA ARG A 181 7.22 -15.39 14.76
C ARG A 181 8.09 -14.70 15.81
N ALA A 182 9.08 -13.93 15.41
CA ALA A 182 9.94 -13.20 16.33
C ALA A 182 9.18 -12.08 17.06
N VAL A 183 8.35 -11.31 16.35
CA VAL A 183 7.46 -10.29 16.94
C VAL A 183 6.48 -10.92 17.94
N ALA A 184 5.83 -12.03 17.57
CA ALA A 184 4.89 -12.74 18.44
C ALA A 184 5.58 -13.31 19.70
N ALA A 185 6.81 -13.78 19.58
CA ALA A 185 7.60 -14.25 20.72
C ALA A 185 7.94 -13.10 21.71
N GLU A 186 8.30 -11.91 21.23
CA GLU A 186 8.53 -10.75 22.10
C GLU A 186 7.21 -10.24 22.73
N LEU A 187 6.15 -10.10 21.93
CA LEU A 187 4.83 -9.65 22.40
C LEU A 187 4.20 -10.61 23.42
N SER A 188 4.40 -11.92 23.28
CA SER A 188 3.91 -12.91 24.23
C SER A 188 4.57 -12.79 25.62
N LYS A 189 5.82 -12.30 25.72
CA LYS A 189 6.48 -12.02 27.02
C LYS A 189 5.81 -10.86 27.74
N LEU A 190 5.21 -9.95 26.98
CA LEU A 190 4.49 -8.76 27.46
C LEU A 190 2.97 -9.02 27.61
N GLY A 191 2.52 -10.27 27.47
CA GLY A 191 1.14 -10.69 27.73
C GLY A 191 0.17 -10.59 26.55
N PHE A 192 0.59 -10.06 25.41
CA PHE A 192 -0.21 -10.02 24.18
C PHE A 192 -0.36 -11.43 23.59
N LYS A 193 -1.60 -11.87 23.39
CA LYS A 193 -1.95 -13.22 22.92
C LYS A 193 -3.14 -13.15 21.96
N ARG A 194 -3.30 -14.18 21.13
CA ARG A 194 -4.46 -14.36 20.24
C ARG A 194 -5.83 -14.22 20.93
N THR A 195 -5.90 -14.52 22.22
CA THR A 195 -7.16 -14.57 22.99
C THR A 195 -7.49 -13.29 23.74
N ASN A 196 -6.58 -12.31 23.81
CA ASN A 196 -6.72 -11.11 24.63
C ASN A 196 -6.21 -9.84 23.94
N SER A 197 -6.04 -9.86 22.61
CA SER A 197 -5.52 -8.75 21.83
C SER A 197 -6.20 -8.71 20.46
N ILE A 198 -6.49 -7.51 19.97
CA ILE A 198 -6.93 -7.29 18.59
C ILE A 198 -5.78 -6.71 17.75
N ALA A 199 -5.58 -7.27 16.56
CA ALA A 199 -4.63 -6.74 15.59
C ALA A 199 -5.31 -5.71 14.67
N LEU A 200 -4.68 -4.55 14.51
CA LEU A 200 -5.11 -3.49 13.60
C LEU A 200 -4.03 -3.37 12.51
N VAL A 201 -4.39 -3.69 11.27
CA VAL A 201 -3.41 -3.91 10.19
C VAL A 201 -3.59 -2.91 9.07
N ASN A 202 -2.52 -2.15 8.82
CA ASN A 202 -2.42 -1.12 7.81
C ASN A 202 -1.33 -1.47 6.77
N THR A 203 -1.73 -1.95 5.60
CA THR A 203 -0.82 -2.15 4.46
C THR A 203 -1.23 -1.27 3.28
N CYS A 204 -0.49 -1.34 2.17
CA CYS A 204 -1.03 -0.86 0.89
C CYS A 204 -2.26 -1.70 0.48
N ARG A 205 -3.21 -1.10 -0.25
CA ARG A 205 -4.39 -1.78 -0.84
C ARG A 205 -4.05 -2.84 -1.91
N ASP A 206 -2.80 -2.84 -2.40
CA ASP A 206 -2.27 -3.76 -3.40
C ASP A 206 -2.42 -5.24 -2.96
N GLU A 207 -2.82 -6.14 -3.88
CA GLU A 207 -3.13 -7.53 -3.52
C GLU A 207 -1.92 -8.31 -3.00
N VAL A 208 -0.70 -7.89 -3.36
CA VAL A 208 0.53 -8.55 -2.90
C VAL A 208 0.83 -8.30 -1.42
N CYS A 209 0.12 -7.37 -0.77
CA CYS A 209 0.20 -7.16 0.68
C CYS A 209 -0.63 -8.18 1.48
N ARG A 210 -1.53 -8.94 0.86
CA ARG A 210 -2.43 -9.87 1.57
C ARG A 210 -1.73 -11.05 2.32
N PRO A 211 -0.53 -11.55 1.95
CA PRO A 211 0.18 -12.58 2.70
C PRO A 211 0.49 -12.20 4.16
N ILE A 212 1.08 -11.02 4.42
CA ILE A 212 1.39 -10.60 5.80
C ILE A 212 0.13 -10.42 6.64
N VAL A 213 -0.95 -9.89 6.07
CA VAL A 213 -2.26 -9.78 6.75
C VAL A 213 -2.74 -11.18 7.15
N SER A 214 -2.67 -12.14 6.24
CA SER A 214 -3.07 -13.54 6.49
C SER A 214 -2.18 -14.24 7.53
N LEU A 215 -0.90 -13.85 7.64
CA LEU A 215 0.01 -14.32 8.68
C LEU A 215 -0.35 -13.72 10.05
N ILE A 216 -0.63 -12.41 10.11
CA ILE A 216 -1.10 -11.72 11.33
C ILE A 216 -2.43 -12.31 11.80
N ASP A 217 -3.38 -12.55 10.88
CA ASP A 217 -4.68 -13.16 11.18
C ASP A 217 -4.53 -14.57 11.80
N ARG A 218 -3.56 -15.37 11.32
CA ARG A 218 -3.21 -16.67 11.89
C ARG A 218 -2.55 -16.58 13.26
N GLN A 219 -1.83 -15.49 13.55
CA GLN A 219 -1.15 -15.31 14.84
C GLN A 219 -2.06 -14.71 15.92
N PHE A 220 -2.82 -13.65 15.60
CA PHE A 220 -3.50 -12.82 16.61
C PHE A 220 -5.04 -12.84 16.56
N GLY A 221 -5.65 -13.48 15.57
CA GLY A 221 -7.10 -13.42 15.36
C GLY A 221 -7.42 -12.55 14.15
N LEU A 222 -8.66 -12.56 13.67
CA LEU A 222 -9.04 -11.75 12.51
C LEU A 222 -8.77 -10.27 12.82
N SER A 223 -7.93 -9.64 12.00
CA SER A 223 -7.52 -8.26 12.17
C SER A 223 -8.57 -7.26 11.68
N PHE A 224 -8.60 -6.08 12.30
CA PHE A 224 -9.27 -4.93 11.73
C PHE A 224 -8.39 -4.31 10.65
N ASN A 225 -8.94 -4.07 9.47
CA ASN A 225 -8.20 -3.54 8.33
C ASN A 225 -8.24 -2.00 8.30
N LEU A 226 -7.08 -1.37 8.44
CA LEU A 226 -6.89 0.09 8.35
C LEU A 226 -6.29 0.55 7.01
N SER A 227 -5.99 -0.39 6.10
CA SER A 227 -5.15 -0.18 4.90
C SER A 227 -5.62 0.93 3.98
N GLY A 228 -4.65 1.73 3.50
CA GLY A 228 -4.82 2.76 2.48
C GLY A 228 -3.78 2.69 1.34
N LEU A 229 -3.96 3.47 0.28
CA LEU A 229 -3.03 3.50 -0.86
C LEU A 229 -1.60 3.84 -0.40
N GLY A 230 -0.61 3.10 -0.92
CA GLY A 230 0.80 3.24 -0.52
C GLY A 230 1.10 2.86 0.94
N GLY A 231 0.11 2.36 1.69
CA GLY A 231 0.20 2.15 3.14
C GLY A 231 -0.23 3.37 3.96
N LEU A 232 -0.84 4.39 3.37
CA LEU A 232 -1.31 5.59 4.08
C LEU A 232 -2.33 5.22 5.18
N VAL A 233 -2.12 5.72 6.41
CA VAL A 233 -3.06 5.56 7.53
C VAL A 233 -4.17 6.62 7.44
N ASN A 234 -5.22 6.36 6.65
CA ASN A 234 -6.27 7.36 6.36
C ASN A 234 -7.64 7.10 7.03
N CYS A 235 -7.82 6.01 7.76
CA CYS A 235 -9.06 5.69 8.46
C CYS A 235 -9.41 6.67 9.61
N GLY A 236 -8.47 7.51 10.04
CA GLY A 236 -8.65 8.56 11.03
C GLY A 236 -8.96 8.07 12.44
N THR A 237 -9.27 9.02 13.34
CA THR A 237 -9.60 8.73 14.75
C THR A 237 -10.89 7.91 14.88
N THR A 238 -11.86 8.11 13.99
CA THR A 238 -13.08 7.31 13.90
C THR A 238 -12.79 5.85 13.60
N GLY A 239 -11.95 5.56 12.59
CA GLY A 239 -11.56 4.19 12.25
C GLY A 239 -10.78 3.49 13.36
N PHE A 240 -9.88 4.21 14.04
CA PHE A 240 -9.15 3.68 15.20
C PHE A 240 -10.10 3.33 16.34
N LYS A 241 -11.02 4.23 16.72
CA LYS A 241 -11.99 3.98 17.80
C LYS A 241 -12.94 2.82 17.47
N ALA A 242 -13.43 2.74 16.24
CA ALA A 242 -14.26 1.61 15.79
C ALA A 242 -13.50 0.28 15.83
N ALA A 243 -12.22 0.27 15.45
CA ALA A 243 -11.38 -0.92 15.50
C ALA A 243 -11.11 -1.38 16.95
N MET A 244 -10.85 -0.44 17.85
CA MET A 244 -10.55 -0.74 19.25
C MET A 244 -11.78 -1.18 20.06
N SER A 245 -12.99 -0.69 19.73
CA SER A 245 -14.24 -1.16 20.35
C SER A 245 -14.60 -2.63 20.05
N HIS A 246 -13.77 -3.35 19.30
CA HIS A 246 -13.87 -4.80 19.07
C HIS A 246 -12.80 -5.59 19.83
N SER A 247 -12.01 -4.95 20.71
CA SER A 247 -10.99 -5.63 21.49
C SER A 247 -11.61 -6.63 22.47
N PRO A 248 -10.96 -7.78 22.72
CA PRO A 248 -11.23 -8.54 23.92
C PRO A 248 -10.91 -7.68 25.16
N GLU A 249 -11.86 -7.64 26.10
CA GLU A 249 -11.66 -7.15 27.45
C GLU A 249 -10.97 -8.22 28.32
N PHE A 250 -10.16 -7.80 29.29
CA PHE A 250 -9.70 -8.65 30.38
C PHE A 250 -9.76 -7.91 31.72
N HIS A 251 -10.13 -8.64 32.78
CA HIS A 251 -10.23 -8.10 34.13
C HIS A 251 -8.91 -8.25 34.88
N GLU A 252 -8.51 -7.20 35.57
CA GLU A 252 -7.42 -7.18 36.53
C GLU A 252 -7.91 -7.64 37.93
N PRO A 253 -7.00 -8.06 38.84
CA PRO A 253 -7.38 -8.48 40.20
C PRO A 253 -8.04 -7.40 41.05
N ASP A 254 -7.88 -6.11 40.69
CA ASP A 254 -8.55 -4.98 41.32
C ASP A 254 -9.97 -4.70 40.76
N GLY A 255 -10.43 -5.51 39.80
CA GLY A 255 -11.72 -5.37 39.14
C GLY A 255 -11.72 -4.40 37.94
N SER A 256 -10.61 -3.71 37.66
CA SER A 256 -10.52 -2.85 36.46
C SER A 256 -10.54 -3.68 35.18
N VAL A 257 -11.12 -3.10 34.12
CA VAL A 257 -11.13 -3.69 32.78
C VAL A 257 -10.01 -3.08 31.97
N ARG A 258 -9.29 -3.91 31.21
CA ARG A 258 -8.27 -3.49 30.25
C ARG A 258 -8.45 -4.17 28.90
N GLU A 259 -7.89 -3.54 27.87
CA GLU A 259 -7.90 -4.01 26.48
C GLU A 259 -6.46 -4.11 25.94
N ARG A 260 -6.24 -4.85 24.83
CA ARG A 260 -4.94 -4.86 24.14
C ARG A 260 -5.04 -4.69 22.63
N TYR A 261 -4.27 -3.74 22.11
CA TYR A 261 -4.21 -3.46 20.66
C TYR A 261 -2.82 -3.76 20.09
N ILE A 262 -2.75 -4.28 18.86
CA ILE A 262 -1.49 -4.48 18.15
C ILE A 262 -1.58 -3.83 16.77
N PHE A 263 -0.96 -2.65 16.63
CA PHE A 263 -0.90 -1.88 15.41
C PHE A 263 0.25 -2.38 14.52
N PHE A 264 -0.09 -2.93 13.35
CA PHE A 264 0.85 -3.29 12.30
C PHE A 264 0.74 -2.29 11.15
N ALA A 265 1.84 -1.64 10.74
CA ALA A 265 1.80 -0.68 9.66
C ALA A 265 3.01 -0.75 8.71
N PHE A 266 2.77 -0.97 7.43
CA PHE A 266 3.80 -1.17 6.42
C PHE A 266 3.46 -0.45 5.09
N PRO A 267 4.29 0.50 4.60
CA PRO A 267 4.40 0.72 3.17
C PRO A 267 5.13 -0.48 2.55
N HIS A 268 5.06 -0.58 1.21
CA HIS A 268 5.66 -1.70 0.51
C HIS A 268 6.45 -1.29 -0.73
N VAL A 269 7.39 -2.15 -1.13
CA VAL A 269 8.20 -2.03 -2.33
C VAL A 269 8.45 -3.43 -2.90
N SER A 270 8.87 -3.51 -4.16
CA SER A 270 9.31 -4.76 -4.78
C SER A 270 10.79 -4.71 -5.15
N ILE A 271 11.41 -5.88 -5.19
CA ILE A 271 12.74 -6.10 -5.76
C ILE A 271 12.60 -7.31 -6.68
N GLY A 272 12.69 -7.07 -7.98
CA GLY A 272 12.57 -8.11 -9.00
C GLY A 272 13.74 -9.09 -8.97
N GLU A 273 13.61 -10.17 -9.73
CA GLU A 273 14.55 -11.30 -9.73
C GLU A 273 15.99 -10.90 -10.07
N SER A 274 16.18 -9.86 -10.90
CA SER A 274 17.49 -9.31 -11.27
C SER A 274 18.02 -8.26 -10.30
N GLY A 275 17.36 -8.05 -9.16
CA GLY A 275 17.70 -7.03 -8.16
C GLY A 275 17.11 -5.65 -8.46
N GLU A 276 16.25 -5.52 -9.46
CA GLU A 276 15.71 -4.24 -9.90
C GLU A 276 14.56 -3.76 -9.00
N VAL A 277 14.74 -2.59 -8.36
CA VAL A 277 13.80 -2.07 -7.35
C VAL A 277 12.57 -1.47 -8.02
N GLY A 278 11.39 -1.87 -7.56
CA GLY A 278 10.08 -1.42 -8.05
C GLY A 278 9.44 -2.32 -9.11
N SER A 279 10.14 -3.37 -9.57
CA SER A 279 9.64 -4.38 -10.50
C SER A 279 9.05 -5.58 -9.76
N LEU A 280 7.86 -6.03 -10.18
CA LEU A 280 7.20 -7.20 -9.64
C LEU A 280 6.48 -8.00 -10.73
N LEU A 281 6.84 -9.27 -10.86
CA LEU A 281 6.05 -10.26 -11.58
C LEU A 281 4.76 -10.53 -10.80
N ARG A 282 3.63 -10.60 -11.50
CA ARG A 282 2.31 -10.90 -10.91
C ARG A 282 1.66 -12.05 -11.63
N ARG A 283 0.98 -12.90 -10.88
CA ARG A 283 0.31 -14.10 -11.40
C ARG A 283 -0.63 -13.76 -12.55
N GLY A 284 -0.41 -14.37 -13.71
CA GLY A 284 -1.26 -14.19 -14.90
C GLY A 284 -0.95 -12.95 -15.75
N ARG A 285 0.12 -12.18 -15.47
CA ARG A 285 0.58 -11.10 -16.35
C ARG A 285 1.71 -11.57 -17.26
N GLY A 286 1.60 -11.34 -18.57
CA GLY A 286 2.64 -11.66 -19.55
C GLY A 286 3.84 -10.70 -19.59
N ARG A 287 4.03 -9.86 -18.56
CA ARG A 287 5.17 -8.96 -18.38
C ARG A 287 5.27 -8.51 -16.91
N PRO A 288 6.44 -8.05 -16.43
CA PRO A 288 6.57 -7.43 -15.13
C PRO A 288 5.65 -6.21 -15.01
N SER A 289 5.25 -5.95 -13.78
CA SER A 289 4.50 -4.79 -13.34
C SER A 289 5.27 -4.10 -12.23
N SER A 290 4.66 -3.20 -11.47
CA SER A 290 5.34 -2.44 -10.43
C SER A 290 4.71 -2.61 -9.04
N ALA A 291 5.52 -2.40 -8.00
CA ALA A 291 5.05 -2.24 -6.62
C ALA A 291 6.05 -1.44 -5.77
N CYS A 292 5.64 -0.42 -5.00
CA CYS A 292 4.29 0.15 -4.94
C CYS A 292 4.02 1.09 -6.13
N GLY A 293 2.93 0.85 -6.87
CA GLY A 293 2.55 1.72 -8.01
C GLY A 293 2.37 3.18 -7.63
N ALA A 294 1.73 3.47 -6.49
CA ALA A 294 1.52 4.84 -6.00
C ALA A 294 2.83 5.53 -5.61
N LEU A 295 3.75 4.84 -4.93
CA LEU A 295 5.05 5.42 -4.55
C LEU A 295 5.95 5.65 -5.77
N ILE A 296 5.81 4.85 -6.83
CA ILE A 296 6.51 5.06 -8.11
C ILE A 296 5.94 6.27 -8.86
N ALA A 297 4.63 6.46 -8.87
CA ALA A 297 4.01 7.67 -9.42
C ALA A 297 4.47 8.93 -8.65
N ILE A 298 4.50 8.87 -7.31
CA ILE A 298 5.03 9.94 -6.45
C ILE A 298 6.51 10.19 -6.72
N GLN A 299 7.32 9.14 -6.93
CA GLN A 299 8.74 9.27 -7.28
C GLN A 299 8.93 10.02 -8.61
N SER A 300 8.16 9.67 -9.66
CA SER A 300 8.19 10.36 -10.95
C SER A 300 7.78 11.82 -10.79
N ASP A 301 6.65 12.06 -10.12
CA ASP A 301 6.14 13.40 -9.87
C ASP A 301 7.15 14.29 -9.12
N LEU A 302 7.78 13.79 -8.06
CA LEU A 302 8.79 14.53 -7.30
C LEU A 302 10.03 14.84 -8.14
N ASN A 303 10.52 13.87 -8.92
CA ASN A 303 11.68 14.06 -9.78
C ASN A 303 11.41 15.01 -10.96
N GLU A 304 10.15 15.13 -11.37
CA GLU A 304 9.68 16.09 -12.39
C GLU A 304 9.26 17.44 -11.78
N GLY A 305 9.36 17.63 -10.45
CA GLY A 305 8.97 18.86 -9.76
C GLY A 305 7.45 19.11 -9.68
N LYS A 306 6.63 18.09 -9.95
CA LYS A 306 5.15 18.18 -9.92
C LYS A 306 4.63 18.16 -8.49
N GLY A 307 4.14 19.31 -8.01
CA GLY A 307 3.44 19.41 -6.72
C GLY A 307 2.16 18.57 -6.63
N SER A 308 1.59 18.46 -5.44
CA SER A 308 0.24 17.89 -5.25
C SER A 308 -0.81 18.88 -5.76
N LYS A 309 -1.72 18.40 -6.62
CA LYS A 309 -2.94 19.11 -7.02
C LYS A 309 -4.12 18.40 -6.35
N GLU A 310 -5.08 19.16 -5.84
CA GLU A 310 -6.32 18.58 -5.31
C GLU A 310 -7.10 17.88 -6.44
N ASP A 311 -7.54 16.64 -6.17
CA ASP A 311 -8.37 15.82 -7.05
C ASP A 311 -9.37 15.03 -6.17
N PRO A 312 -10.69 15.33 -6.23
CA PRO A 312 -11.71 14.67 -5.42
C PRO A 312 -11.95 13.21 -5.83
N PHE A 313 -11.40 12.74 -6.96
CA PHE A 313 -11.47 11.35 -7.38
C PHE A 313 -10.21 10.54 -7.01
N ASP A 314 -9.19 11.19 -6.46
CA ASP A 314 -7.92 10.55 -6.07
C ASP A 314 -7.37 11.09 -4.73
N GLU A 315 -8.27 11.44 -3.80
CA GLU A 315 -7.95 12.06 -2.51
C GLU A 315 -6.90 11.29 -1.70
N GLU A 316 -6.92 9.95 -1.80
CA GLU A 316 -5.98 9.07 -1.10
C GLU A 316 -4.55 9.19 -1.66
N TYR A 317 -4.39 9.27 -2.98
CA TYR A 317 -3.10 9.55 -3.62
C TYR A 317 -2.64 10.97 -3.36
N VAL A 318 -3.52 11.97 -3.48
CA VAL A 318 -3.18 13.39 -3.24
C VAL A 318 -2.70 13.59 -1.80
N LEU A 319 -3.37 12.98 -0.83
CA LEU A 319 -2.98 13.01 0.58
C LEU A 319 -1.65 12.28 0.82
N LEU A 320 -1.48 11.06 0.27
CA LEU A 320 -0.22 10.32 0.34
C LEU A 320 0.94 11.13 -0.26
N LYS A 321 0.78 11.63 -1.48
CA LYS A 321 1.77 12.46 -2.19
C LYS A 321 2.12 13.68 -1.35
N ARG A 322 1.14 14.41 -0.81
CA ARG A 322 1.36 15.61 0.02
C ARG A 322 2.19 15.29 1.27
N LYS A 323 1.90 14.19 1.97
CA LYS A 323 2.65 13.79 3.17
C LYS A 323 4.03 13.22 2.85
N VAL A 324 4.19 12.45 1.77
CA VAL A 324 5.50 11.92 1.34
C VAL A 324 6.41 13.06 0.85
N SER A 325 5.85 14.04 0.13
CA SER A 325 6.56 15.23 -0.35
C SER A 325 7.15 16.07 0.79
N SER A 326 6.49 16.15 1.95
CA SER A 326 7.01 16.90 3.11
C SER A 326 8.10 16.16 3.89
N LYS A 327 8.38 14.89 3.56
CA LYS A 327 9.45 14.07 4.17
C LYS A 327 10.70 13.92 3.29
N VAL A 328 10.73 14.53 2.10
CA VAL A 328 11.88 14.50 1.18
C VAL A 328 12.42 15.91 0.91
N THR A 329 13.71 16.00 0.60
CA THR A 329 14.37 17.28 0.27
C THR A 329 14.31 17.53 -1.23
N ASN A 330 13.65 18.62 -1.64
CA ASN A 330 13.62 19.06 -3.04
C ASN A 330 14.94 19.73 -3.45
N GLY A 331 15.28 19.68 -4.74
CA GLY A 331 16.49 20.31 -5.31
C GLY A 331 17.78 19.49 -5.21
N GLY A 332 17.71 18.25 -4.70
CA GLY A 332 18.79 17.27 -4.77
C GLY A 332 18.83 16.47 -6.09
N PRO A 333 19.70 15.45 -6.19
CA PRO A 333 19.64 14.48 -7.29
C PRO A 333 18.30 13.71 -7.28
N PRO A 334 17.89 13.09 -8.40
CA PRO A 334 16.65 12.34 -8.49
C PRO A 334 16.49 11.31 -7.36
N LEU A 335 15.35 11.34 -6.68
CA LEU A 335 15.00 10.43 -5.61
C LEU A 335 14.85 9.01 -6.14
N SER A 336 15.48 8.06 -5.44
CA SER A 336 15.26 6.63 -5.64
C SER A 336 13.94 6.16 -5.00
N LEU A 337 13.37 5.07 -5.51
CA LEU A 337 12.16 4.47 -4.93
C LEU A 337 12.36 4.06 -3.47
N VAL A 338 13.58 3.66 -3.09
CA VAL A 338 13.93 3.34 -1.69
C VAL A 338 13.81 4.58 -0.78
N GLN A 339 14.23 5.76 -1.25
CA GLN A 339 14.05 7.01 -0.49
C GLN A 339 12.58 7.37 -0.35
N VAL A 340 11.79 7.28 -1.44
CA VAL A 340 10.34 7.55 -1.40
C VAL A 340 9.60 6.54 -0.50
N THR A 341 10.00 5.27 -0.50
CA THR A 341 9.44 4.24 0.38
C THR A 341 9.77 4.51 1.86
N ARG A 342 11.00 4.96 2.17
CA ARG A 342 11.38 5.36 3.53
C ARG A 342 10.66 6.65 3.98
N ALA A 343 10.41 7.59 3.07
CA ALA A 343 9.59 8.76 3.33
C ALA A 343 8.13 8.37 3.65
N ALA A 344 7.54 7.43 2.91
CA ALA A 344 6.23 6.86 3.22
C ALA A 344 6.20 6.16 4.59
N LEU A 345 7.25 5.41 4.95
CA LEU A 345 7.37 4.83 6.29
C LEU A 345 7.43 5.89 7.39
N ALA A 346 8.17 6.99 7.18
CA ALA A 346 8.23 8.10 8.13
C ALA A 346 6.86 8.79 8.29
N THR A 347 6.11 8.99 7.20
CA THR A 347 4.71 9.44 7.24
C THR A 347 3.82 8.49 8.05
N ILE A 348 3.92 7.18 7.79
CA ILE A 348 3.10 6.15 8.45
C ILE A 348 3.40 6.09 9.95
N ASN A 349 4.67 6.13 10.36
CA ASN A 349 5.06 6.19 11.76
C ASN A 349 4.48 7.44 12.45
N GLU A 350 4.58 8.63 11.84
CA GLU A 350 4.05 9.88 12.39
C GLU A 350 2.52 9.86 12.53
N ASP A 351 1.81 9.44 11.47
CA ASP A 351 0.36 9.31 11.47
C ASP A 351 -0.13 8.31 12.52
N LEU A 352 0.56 7.17 12.64
CA LEU A 352 0.21 6.12 13.59
C LEU A 352 0.42 6.57 15.05
N GLU A 353 1.59 7.11 15.40
CA GLU A 353 1.83 7.68 16.73
C GLU A 353 0.81 8.77 17.07
N LYS A 354 0.48 9.64 16.09
CA LYS A 354 -0.49 10.71 16.28
C LYS A 354 -1.90 10.17 16.54
N LEU A 355 -2.36 9.19 15.76
CA LEU A 355 -3.67 8.58 15.94
C LEU A 355 -3.77 7.80 17.25
N ILE A 356 -2.72 7.07 17.64
CA ILE A 356 -2.62 6.41 18.95
C ILE A 356 -2.75 7.45 20.07
N SER A 357 -1.99 8.56 20.03
CA SER A 357 -2.05 9.62 21.05
C SER A 357 -3.42 10.31 21.20
N LEU A 358 -4.28 10.19 20.18
CA LEU A 358 -5.62 10.79 20.14
C LEU A 358 -6.74 9.79 20.48
N THR A 359 -6.43 8.50 20.60
CA THR A 359 -7.44 7.44 20.68
C THR A 359 -7.17 6.36 21.73
N VAL A 360 -5.93 6.16 22.16
CA VAL A 360 -5.54 5.15 23.17
C VAL A 360 -5.20 5.85 24.49
N ASP A 361 -5.82 5.39 25.58
CA ASP A 361 -5.42 5.74 26.94
C ASP A 361 -4.57 4.61 27.56
N PRO A 362 -3.26 4.82 27.83
CA PRO A 362 -2.41 3.82 28.46
C PRO A 362 -2.83 3.42 29.90
N ALA A 363 -3.67 4.25 30.55
CA ALA A 363 -4.22 3.94 31.87
C ALA A 363 -5.27 2.81 31.80
N THR A 364 -5.95 2.63 30.66
CA THR A 364 -6.99 1.59 30.47
C THR A 364 -6.60 0.51 29.48
N ALA A 365 -5.71 0.79 28.52
CA ALA A 365 -5.26 -0.20 27.52
C ALA A 365 -3.75 -0.44 27.55
N ASP A 366 -3.34 -1.64 27.15
CA ASP A 366 -1.97 -1.91 26.70
C ASP A 366 -1.95 -1.90 25.17
N TYR A 367 -0.86 -1.49 24.53
CA TYR A 367 -0.77 -1.53 23.08
C TYR A 367 0.62 -1.83 22.56
N ALA A 368 0.71 -2.32 21.33
CA ALA A 368 1.96 -2.56 20.61
C ALA A 368 1.94 -1.93 19.23
N VAL A 369 3.09 -1.40 18.81
CA VAL A 369 3.32 -0.83 17.48
C VAL A 369 4.43 -1.62 16.80
N VAL A 370 4.18 -2.04 15.57
CA VAL A 370 5.08 -2.85 14.75
C VAL A 370 5.07 -2.32 13.32
N THR A 371 6.12 -1.58 12.94
CA THR A 371 6.28 -1.03 11.60
C THR A 371 7.56 -1.48 10.91
N GLY A 372 7.66 -1.22 9.61
CA GLY A 372 8.78 -1.58 8.75
C GLY A 372 8.42 -1.39 7.28
N VAL A 373 9.30 -1.79 6.37
CA VAL A 373 8.98 -1.85 4.92
C VAL A 373 8.67 -3.29 4.55
N GLN A 374 7.52 -3.54 3.92
CA GLN A 374 7.22 -4.81 3.26
C GLN A 374 7.91 -4.87 1.89
N ILE A 375 8.58 -5.97 1.58
CA ILE A 375 9.45 -6.13 0.41
C ILE A 375 9.03 -7.40 -0.32
N HIS A 376 8.51 -7.21 -1.52
CA HIS A 376 8.06 -8.30 -2.39
C HIS A 376 9.16 -8.71 -3.35
N SER A 377 9.37 -10.01 -3.52
CA SER A 377 10.18 -10.55 -4.62
C SER A 377 9.49 -11.76 -5.22
N GLY A 378 9.80 -12.08 -6.47
CA GLY A 378 9.21 -13.22 -7.18
C GLY A 378 10.19 -13.79 -8.18
N ASN A 379 10.44 -15.09 -8.08
CA ASN A 379 11.35 -15.81 -8.96
C ASN A 379 10.55 -16.38 -10.14
N GLN A 380 11.07 -16.31 -11.36
CA GLN A 380 10.43 -16.94 -12.50
C GLN A 380 10.40 -18.46 -12.36
N ILE A 381 9.33 -19.08 -12.85
CA ILE A 381 9.29 -20.53 -13.05
C ILE A 381 10.28 -20.85 -14.20
N PRO A 382 11.28 -21.73 -14.00
CA PRO A 382 12.24 -22.07 -15.04
C PRO A 382 11.56 -22.56 -16.33
N GLY A 383 11.88 -21.94 -17.46
CA GLY A 383 11.26 -22.26 -18.76
C GLY A 383 9.90 -21.59 -19.02
N GLU A 384 9.33 -20.87 -18.06
CA GLU A 384 8.05 -20.16 -18.20
C GLU A 384 8.20 -18.64 -17.96
N PRO A 385 8.60 -17.85 -18.98
CA PRO A 385 8.80 -16.42 -18.85
C PRO A 385 7.59 -15.69 -18.27
N PHE A 386 7.86 -14.78 -17.32
CA PHE A 386 6.86 -13.98 -16.61
C PHE A 386 5.85 -14.75 -15.74
N ARG A 387 6.01 -16.07 -15.58
CA ARG A 387 5.20 -16.86 -14.64
C ARG A 387 5.89 -16.94 -13.28
N ILE A 388 5.07 -16.80 -12.24
CA ILE A 388 5.44 -17.03 -10.84
C ILE A 388 4.36 -17.87 -10.17
N GLU A 389 4.74 -18.73 -9.23
CA GLU A 389 3.76 -19.38 -8.36
C GLU A 389 3.23 -18.42 -7.29
N ARG A 390 4.17 -17.81 -6.56
CA ARG A 390 3.99 -16.95 -5.38
C ARG A 390 5.19 -16.02 -5.24
N THR A 391 5.00 -14.94 -4.51
CA THR A 391 6.06 -14.09 -4.01
C THR A 391 6.83 -14.76 -2.85
N CYS A 392 8.09 -14.37 -2.69
CA CYS A 392 8.90 -14.59 -1.50
C CYS A 392 9.02 -13.23 -0.78
N ASP A 393 8.21 -13.03 0.26
CA ASP A 393 8.03 -11.73 0.89
C ASP A 393 8.82 -11.58 2.20
N TYR A 394 9.29 -10.36 2.44
CA TYR A 394 10.18 -9.99 3.55
C TYR A 394 9.68 -8.70 4.22
N ILE A 395 9.90 -8.54 5.53
CA ILE A 395 9.77 -7.26 6.23
C ILE A 395 11.16 -6.77 6.62
N SER A 396 11.49 -5.52 6.33
CA SER A 396 12.58 -4.78 6.98
C SER A 396 12.00 -3.99 8.14
N PRO A 397 12.12 -4.47 9.40
CA PRO A 397 11.46 -3.84 10.54
C PRO A 397 12.05 -2.47 10.82
N ASP A 398 11.27 -1.56 11.40
CA ASP A 398 11.69 -0.21 11.77
C ASP A 398 11.34 0.10 13.24
N LEU A 399 10.23 0.81 13.49
CA LEU A 399 9.73 1.17 14.81
C LEU A 399 8.95 -0.01 15.41
N MET A 400 9.44 -0.55 16.53
CA MET A 400 8.78 -1.64 17.24
C MET A 400 8.84 -1.45 18.75
N TYR A 401 7.68 -1.35 19.40
CA TYR A 401 7.57 -1.24 20.85
C TYR A 401 6.20 -1.70 21.34
N ALA A 402 6.07 -1.88 22.65
CA ALA A 402 4.79 -1.98 23.33
C ALA A 402 4.73 -1.04 24.53
N VAL A 403 3.53 -0.63 24.92
CA VAL A 403 3.24 0.08 26.16
C VAL A 403 2.31 -0.81 26.97
N VAL A 404 2.76 -1.21 28.16
CA VAL A 404 2.02 -2.06 29.08
C VAL A 404 1.93 -1.32 30.41
N ARG A 405 0.70 -1.09 30.90
CA ARG A 405 0.42 -0.28 32.10
C ARG A 405 1.16 1.07 32.09
N GLY A 406 1.10 1.79 30.96
CA GLY A 406 1.79 3.07 30.76
C GLY A 406 3.32 3.01 30.56
N GLN A 407 3.98 1.86 30.77
CA GLN A 407 5.42 1.72 30.61
C GLN A 407 5.79 1.22 29.20
N ARG A 408 6.74 1.89 28.53
CA ARG A 408 7.21 1.55 27.18
C ARG A 408 8.34 0.52 27.18
N TYR A 409 8.22 -0.49 26.33
CA TYR A 409 9.15 -1.60 26.10
C TYR A 409 9.51 -1.65 24.60
N ASN A 410 10.75 -1.38 24.23
CA ASN A 410 11.18 -1.47 22.83
C ASN A 410 11.42 -2.94 22.43
N LEU A 411 10.82 -3.41 21.33
CA LEU A 411 10.98 -4.80 20.88
C LEU A 411 12.28 -4.93 20.08
N LYS A 412 13.20 -5.77 20.57
CA LYS A 412 14.50 -6.01 19.93
C LYS A 412 14.51 -7.35 19.22
N LEU A 413 14.25 -7.35 17.90
CA LEU A 413 14.46 -8.53 17.09
C LEU A 413 15.97 -8.73 16.85
N GLN A 414 16.45 -9.97 17.03
CA GLN A 414 17.81 -10.33 16.68
C GLN A 414 17.96 -10.32 15.15
N ALA A 415 18.45 -9.20 14.60
CA ALA A 415 18.70 -9.03 13.18
C ALA A 415 19.85 -9.97 12.75
N ASN A 416 19.49 -11.15 12.27
CA ASN A 416 20.44 -12.20 11.93
C ASN A 416 21.09 -11.89 10.58
N LYS A 417 22.01 -10.91 10.55
CA LYS A 417 22.68 -10.41 9.34
C LYS A 417 23.36 -11.52 8.54
N SER A 418 23.88 -12.54 9.23
CA SER A 418 24.44 -13.75 8.64
C SER A 418 23.42 -14.53 7.82
N ARG A 419 22.12 -14.46 8.13
CA ARG A 419 21.08 -15.26 7.49
C ARG A 419 20.73 -14.77 6.08
N LEU A 420 20.57 -13.46 5.84
CA LEU A 420 20.36 -12.97 4.46
C LEU A 420 21.59 -13.22 3.58
N ALA A 421 22.79 -13.04 4.12
CA ALA A 421 24.03 -13.34 3.42
C ALA A 421 24.18 -14.86 3.13
N ALA A 422 23.81 -15.72 4.08
CA ALA A 422 23.80 -17.17 3.91
C ALA A 422 22.69 -17.64 2.96
N GLU A 423 21.49 -17.02 2.97
CA GLU A 423 20.42 -17.28 2.00
C GLU A 423 20.85 -16.86 0.58
N SER A 424 21.53 -15.72 0.44
CA SER A 424 22.12 -15.26 -0.84
C SER A 424 23.22 -16.21 -1.35
N LEU A 425 24.13 -16.66 -0.46
CA LEU A 425 25.17 -17.62 -0.79
C LEU A 425 24.60 -19.00 -1.15
N ALA A 426 23.66 -19.50 -0.36
CA ALA A 426 23.03 -20.81 -0.56
C ALA A 426 22.11 -20.86 -1.80
N ALA A 427 21.55 -19.72 -2.22
CA ALA A 427 20.81 -19.61 -3.48
C ALA A 427 21.73 -19.40 -4.71
N SER A 428 23.04 -19.20 -4.49
CA SER A 428 24.06 -19.05 -5.55
C SER A 428 24.85 -20.34 -5.83
N ILE A 429 24.49 -21.44 -5.16
CA ILE A 429 25.06 -22.79 -5.27
C ILE A 429 23.99 -23.71 -5.87
#